data_AF-A0A848VSN6-F1
#
_entry.id   AF-A0A848VSN6-F1
#
_cell.length_a   1.000
_cell.length_b   1.000
_cell.length_c   1.000
_cell.angle_alpha   90.00
_cell.angle_beta   90.00
_cell.angle_gamma   90.00
#
_symmetry.space_group_name_H-M   'P 1'
#
loop_
_entity.id
_entity.type
_entity.pdbx_description
1 polymer ?
#
loop_
_entity_poly.entity_id
_entity_poly.type
_entity_poly.pdbx_seq_one_letter_code
_entity_poly.pdbx_strand_id
1 'polypeptide(L)'
;MSALARFWDSDFGWNFRHSPVAIVSFAVTLLLILAAVFAPFLAIMNPFDPANLNLINGFTAPGTPNAFTGETFPMGTDDQGRDVYSTI
;
A
#
# COMPACT_ATOMS: atom_id res chain seq x y z
N MET A 1 -15.20 -23.93 -28.40
CA MET A 1 -14.10 -23.20 -27.75
C MET A 1 -14.69 -22.29 -26.68
N SER A 2 -14.11 -22.25 -25.48
CA SER A 2 -14.61 -21.37 -24.41
C SER A 2 -14.36 -19.90 -24.76
N ALA A 3 -15.18 -18.99 -24.23
CA ALA A 3 -14.99 -17.55 -24.43
C ALA A 3 -13.61 -17.08 -23.95
N LEU A 4 -13.08 -17.71 -22.90
CA LEU A 4 -11.73 -17.45 -22.37
C LEU A 4 -10.63 -17.82 -23.37
N ALA A 5 -10.75 -18.97 -24.03
CA ALA A 5 -9.77 -19.41 -25.04
C ALA A 5 -9.76 -18.45 -26.24
N ARG A 6 -10.95 -18.02 -26.70
CA ARG A 6 -11.08 -17.03 -27.78
C ARG A 6 -10.48 -15.67 -27.42
N PHE A 7 -10.62 -15.23 -26.17
CA PHE A 7 -10.01 -13.99 -25.70
C PHE A 7 -8.48 -14.13 -25.61
N TRP A 8 -7.99 -15.27 -25.15
CA TRP A 8 -6.55 -15.52 -25.04
C TRP A 8 -5.84 -15.58 -26.40
N ASP A 9 -6.52 -16.14 -27.40
CA ASP A 9 -6.07 -16.23 -28.80
C ASP A 9 -6.30 -14.94 -29.60
N SER A 10 -6.91 -13.90 -29.00
CA SER A 10 -7.14 -12.62 -29.66
C SER A 10 -5.86 -11.79 -29.79
N ASP A 11 -5.87 -10.83 -30.72
CA ASP A 11 -4.79 -9.86 -30.92
C ASP A 11 -4.46 -9.10 -29.62
N PHE A 12 -5.45 -8.84 -28.77
CA PHE A 12 -5.23 -8.22 -27.46
C PHE A 12 -4.37 -9.11 -26.55
N GLY A 13 -4.74 -10.40 -26.43
CA GLY A 13 -4.00 -11.37 -25.62
C GLY A 13 -2.58 -11.60 -26.14
N TRP A 14 -2.39 -11.59 -27.46
CA TRP A 14 -1.07 -11.68 -28.08
C TRP A 14 -0.23 -10.42 -27.81
N ASN A 15 -0.77 -9.23 -28.05
CA ASN A 15 -0.08 -7.95 -27.84
C ASN A 15 0.32 -7.74 -26.37
N PHE A 16 -0.57 -8.09 -25.43
CA PHE A 16 -0.28 -7.99 -24.00
C PHE A 16 0.93 -8.84 -23.59
N ARG A 17 1.02 -10.08 -24.09
CA ARG A 17 2.14 -11.00 -23.78
C ARG A 17 3.45 -10.65 -24.48
N HIS A 18 3.40 -9.91 -25.59
CA HIS A 18 4.59 -9.51 -26.35
C HIS A 18 5.06 -8.09 -26.03
N SER A 19 4.38 -7.37 -25.15
CA SER A 19 4.77 -6.04 -24.68
C SER A 19 5.31 -6.10 -23.25
N PRO A 20 6.64 -6.01 -23.04
CA PRO A 20 7.22 -5.97 -21.71
C PRO A 20 6.66 -4.85 -20.84
N VAL A 21 6.37 -3.70 -21.45
CA VAL A 21 5.77 -2.55 -20.75
C VAL A 21 4.38 -2.91 -20.23
N ALA A 22 3.54 -3.54 -21.04
CA ALA A 22 2.19 -3.92 -20.62
C ALA A 22 2.22 -4.91 -19.44
N ILE A 23 3.14 -5.89 -19.49
CA ILE A 23 3.31 -6.88 -18.42
C ILE A 23 3.78 -6.21 -17.13
N VAL A 24 4.80 -5.35 -17.20
CA VAL A 24 5.35 -4.66 -16.02
C VAL A 24 4.31 -3.72 -15.42
N SER A 25 3.63 -2.91 -16.23
CA SER A 25 2.57 -2.01 -15.75
C SER A 25 1.42 -2.79 -15.11
N PHE A 26 1.02 -3.92 -15.70
CA PHE A 26 0.00 -4.78 -15.10
C PHE A 26 0.45 -5.38 -13.77
N ALA A 27 1.70 -5.87 -13.69
CA ALA A 27 2.25 -6.43 -12.46
C ALA A 27 2.30 -5.39 -11.32
N VAL A 28 2.75 -4.16 -11.62
CA VAL A 28 2.76 -3.06 -10.65
C VAL A 28 1.34 -2.71 -10.21
N THR A 29 0.40 -2.62 -11.15
CA THR A 29 -1.01 -2.32 -10.83
C THR A 29 -1.62 -3.40 -9.96
N LEU A 30 -1.36 -4.67 -10.27
CA LEU A 30 -1.83 -5.80 -9.49
C LEU A 30 -1.23 -5.79 -8.08
N LEU A 31 0.06 -5.46 -7.94
CA LEU A 31 0.72 -5.32 -6.64
C LEU A 31 0.02 -4.26 -5.79
N LEU A 32 -0.27 -3.08 -6.35
CA LEU A 32 -0.96 -2.01 -5.64
C LEU A 32 -2.38 -2.43 -5.21
N ILE A 33 -3.12 -3.11 -6.08
CA ILE A 33 -4.46 -3.62 -5.74
C ILE A 33 -4.37 -4.63 -4.59
N LEU A 34 -3.43 -5.56 -4.65
CA LEU A 34 -3.24 -6.54 -3.58
C LEU A 34 -2.83 -5.86 -2.27
N ALA A 35 -1.91 -4.89 -2.31
CA ALA A 35 -1.53 -4.12 -1.13
C ALA A 35 -2.75 -3.43 -0.48
N ALA A 36 -3.63 -2.82 -1.28
CA ALA A 36 -4.85 -2.18 -0.77
C ALA A 36 -5.86 -3.19 -0.19
N VAL A 37 -6.09 -4.32 -0.88
CA VAL A 37 -7.01 -5.37 -0.39
C VAL A 37 -6.51 -6.00 0.90
N PHE A 38 -5.20 -6.19 1.03
CA PHE A 38 -4.56 -6.76 2.21
C PHE A 38 -4.10 -5.70 3.23
N ALA A 39 -4.44 -4.42 3.04
CA ALA A 39 -4.05 -3.33 3.95
C ALA A 39 -4.40 -3.60 5.43
N PRO A 40 -5.57 -4.17 5.79
CA PRO A 40 -5.88 -4.48 7.19
C PRO A 40 -4.94 -5.50 7.85
N PHE A 41 -4.22 -6.30 7.06
CA PHE A 41 -3.23 -7.27 7.56
C PHE A 41 -1.80 -6.73 7.51
N LEU A 42 -1.55 -5.68 6.73
CA LEU A 42 -0.23 -5.07 6.55
C LEU A 42 -0.01 -3.89 7.48
N ALA A 43 -1.05 -3.09 7.74
CA ALA A 43 -0.97 -1.91 8.58
C ALA A 43 -0.77 -2.25 10.06
N ILE A 44 0.05 -1.45 10.75
CA ILE A 44 0.36 -1.61 12.17
C ILE A 44 -0.70 -0.91 13.04
N MET A 45 -1.31 0.15 12.49
CA MET A 45 -2.36 0.93 13.14
C MET A 45 -3.50 1.19 12.15
N ASN A 46 -4.72 1.39 12.64
CA ASN A 46 -5.80 1.91 11.80
C ASN A 46 -5.68 3.45 11.69
N PRO A 47 -5.29 4.01 10.53
CA PRO A 47 -5.14 5.46 10.34
C PRO A 47 -6.48 6.22 10.37
N PHE A 48 -7.61 5.52 10.23
CA PHE A 48 -8.95 6.09 10.15
C PHE A 48 -9.72 6.03 11.47
N ASP A 49 -9.11 5.48 12.52
CA ASP A 49 -9.68 5.51 13.87
C ASP A 49 -9.06 6.68 14.67
N PRO A 50 -9.78 7.81 14.83
CA PRO A 50 -9.25 8.97 15.52
C PRO A 50 -9.01 8.71 17.01
N ALA A 51 -9.59 7.67 17.61
CA ALA A 51 -9.36 7.34 19.01
C ALA A 51 -7.94 6.80 19.28
N ASN A 52 -7.27 6.26 18.25
CA ASN A 52 -5.91 5.74 18.36
C ASN A 52 -4.84 6.79 18.08
N LEU A 53 -5.22 8.02 17.69
CA LEU A 53 -4.27 9.08 17.39
C LEU A 53 -3.84 9.81 18.66
N ASN A 54 -2.53 9.99 18.81
CA ASN A 54 -1.94 10.73 19.91
C ASN A 54 -1.14 11.90 19.35
N LEU A 55 -1.64 13.14 19.52
CA LEU A 55 -0.99 14.34 18.99
C LEU A 55 0.43 14.57 19.55
N ILE A 56 0.76 13.99 20.70
CA ILE A 56 2.10 14.07 21.28
C ILE A 56 3.12 13.31 20.41
N ASN A 57 2.66 12.31 19.65
CA ASN A 57 3.47 11.63 18.66
C ASN A 57 3.73 12.47 17.41
N GLY A 58 3.14 13.66 17.26
CA GLY A 58 3.29 14.48 16.06
C GLY A 58 4.74 14.72 15.64
N PHE A 59 5.00 14.65 14.34
CA PHE A 59 6.33 14.84 13.74
C PHE A 59 7.44 13.92 14.29
N THR A 60 7.10 12.73 14.78
CA THR A 60 8.12 11.75 15.18
C THR A 60 8.90 11.30 13.95
N ALA A 61 10.23 11.40 14.02
CA ALA A 61 11.10 11.01 12.93
C ALA A 61 11.10 9.48 12.70
N PRO A 62 11.29 9.01 11.45
CA PRO A 62 11.28 7.58 11.12
C PRO A 62 12.29 6.79 11.94
N GLY A 63 11.84 5.70 12.55
CA GLY A 63 12.69 4.75 13.29
C GLY A 63 13.25 5.27 14.62
N THR A 64 12.89 6.48 15.06
CA THR A 64 13.34 7.05 16.33
C THR A 64 12.21 7.02 17.37
N PRO A 65 12.51 6.76 18.66
CA PRO A 65 11.52 6.91 19.72
C PRO A 65 11.10 8.38 19.87
N ASN A 66 9.79 8.62 19.98
CA ASN A 66 9.27 9.94 20.30
C ASN A 66 9.79 10.40 21.67
N ALA A 67 10.13 11.69 21.78
CA ALA A 67 10.77 12.25 22.98
C ALA A 67 9.87 12.26 24.23
N PHE A 68 8.55 12.20 24.06
CA PHE A 68 7.57 12.28 25.15
C PHE A 68 6.89 10.94 25.44
N THR A 69 6.48 10.20 24.39
CA THR A 69 5.75 8.93 24.55
C THR A 69 6.68 7.71 24.54
N GLY A 70 7.87 7.82 23.95
CA GLY A 70 8.78 6.70 23.74
C GLY A 70 8.34 5.72 22.64
N GLU A 71 7.22 5.99 21.95
CA GLU A 71 6.72 5.17 20.84
C GLU A 71 7.60 5.30 19.61
N THR A 72 7.70 4.24 18.81
CA THR A 72 8.52 4.18 17.60
C THR A 72 7.67 3.90 16.37
N PHE A 73 7.96 4.61 15.28
CA PHE A 73 7.19 4.53 14.04
C PHE A 73 8.13 4.25 12.86
N PRO A 74 7.93 3.18 12.07
CA PRO A 74 8.85 2.80 11.00
C PRO A 74 9.08 3.89 9.95
N MET A 75 8.01 4.58 9.54
CA MET A 75 8.06 5.71 8.59
C MET A 75 7.85 7.07 9.26
N GLY A 76 7.86 7.12 10.59
CA GLY A 76 7.53 8.34 11.35
C GLY A 76 6.04 8.61 11.38
N THR A 77 5.68 9.79 11.85
CA THR A 77 4.28 10.22 11.97
C THR A 77 4.03 11.57 11.30
N ASP A 78 2.78 11.85 10.94
CA ASP A 78 2.35 13.18 10.52
C ASP A 78 2.16 14.16 11.70
N ASP A 79 1.57 15.33 11.43
CA ASP A 79 1.31 16.40 12.40
C ASP A 79 0.26 16.01 13.46
N GLN A 80 -0.56 15.00 13.19
CA GLN A 80 -1.58 14.49 14.10
C GLN A 80 -1.09 13.29 14.93
N GLY A 81 0.16 12.86 14.72
CA GLY A 81 0.73 11.69 15.37
C GLY A 81 0.29 10.37 14.75
N ARG A 82 -0.19 10.40 13.49
CA ARG A 82 -0.56 9.19 12.75
C ARG A 82 0.64 8.56 12.09
N ASP A 83 0.81 7.25 12.27
CA ASP A 83 1.85 6.46 11.62
C ASP A 83 1.75 6.52 10.09
N VAL A 84 2.80 7.03 9.44
CA VAL A 84 2.85 7.21 7.97
C VAL A 84 2.84 5.88 7.23
N TYR A 85 3.39 4.82 7.83
CA TYR A 85 3.42 3.49 7.22
C TYR A 85 2.00 2.92 7.03
N SER A 86 1.12 3.18 8.00
CA SER A 86 -0.25 2.69 7.97
C SER A 86 -1.19 3.57 7.11
N THR A 87 -0.76 4.77 6.72
CA THR A 87 -1.53 5.70 5.87
C THR A 87 -1.32 5.50 4.36
N ILE A 88 -0.43 4.59 3.94
CA ILE A 88 -0.15 4.27 2.52
C ILE A 88 -0.91 3.03 2.04
#